data_AF-A0A846PHC9-F1
#
_entry.id   AF-A0A846PHC9-F1
#
_cell.length_a   1.000
_cell.length_b   1.000
_cell.length_c   1.000
_cell.angle_alpha   90.00
_cell.angle_beta   90.00
_cell.angle_gamma   90.00
#
_symmetry.space_group_name_H-M   'P 1'
#
loop_
_entity.id
_entity.type
_entity.pdbx_description
1 polymer ?
#
loop_
_entity_poly.entity_id
_entity_poly.type
_entity_poly.pdbx_seq_one_letter_code
_entity_poly.pdbx_strand_id
1 'polypeptide(L)' 'MKLTKSKRLYTEGIRYVPGGSSSFARVGRWFDPFNIVMEKGQGSKIWDVDGNEYIDFLIGYGALILGHRHPKI' A
#
# COMPACT_ATOMS: atom_id res chain seq x y z
N MET A 1 15.47 1.70 2.08
CA MET A 1 14.04 2.07 1.95
C MET A 1 13.75 3.20 2.92
N LYS A 2 13.16 4.31 2.46
CA LYS A 2 12.73 5.41 3.36
C LYS A 2 11.25 5.22 3.64
N LEU A 3 10.81 5.33 4.89
CA LEU A 3 9.41 5.07 5.28
C LEU A 3 8.83 6.16 6.21
N THR A 4 9.36 7.37 6.13
CA THR A 4 9.01 8.43 7.09
C THR A 4 7.59 8.95 6.88
N LYS A 5 7.14 9.06 5.63
CA LYS A 5 5.77 9.49 5.31
C LYS A 5 4.77 8.37 5.62
N SER A 6 5.08 7.13 5.26
CA SER A 6 4.24 5.97 5.60
C SER A 6 4.01 5.88 7.11
N LYS A 7 5.07 6.01 7.91
CA LYS A 7 4.95 6.02 9.38
C LYS A 7 4.02 7.12 9.88
N ARG A 8 4.19 8.36 9.39
CA ARG A 8 3.36 9.49 9.78
C ARG A 8 1.88 9.25 9.47
N LEU A 9 1.57 8.81 8.26
CA LEU A 9 0.20 8.55 7.82
C LEU A 9 -0.42 7.38 8.60
N TYR A 10 0.35 6.34 8.91
CA TYR A 10 -0.12 5.25 9.76
C TYR A 10 -0.45 5.75 11.18
N THR A 11 0.45 6.51 11.81
CA THR A 11 0.23 7.08 13.15
C THR A 11 -0.99 8.00 13.21
N GLU A 12 -1.26 8.73 12.13
CA GLU A 12 -2.48 9.53 12.02
C GLU A 12 -3.72 8.64 11.80
N GLY A 13 -3.66 7.70 10.87
CA GLY A 13 -4.78 6.85 10.47
C GLY A 13 -5.33 5.99 11.61
N ILE A 14 -4.48 5.46 12.49
CA ILE A 14 -4.91 4.66 13.65
C ILE A 14 -5.75 5.47 14.65
N ARG A 15 -5.74 6.80 14.59
CA ARG A 15 -6.59 7.65 15.43
C ARG A 15 -8.06 7.65 14.97
N TYR A 16 -8.30 7.29 13.71
CA TYR A 16 -9.62 7.39 13.08
C TYR A 16 -10.18 6.02 12.67
N VAL A 17 -9.31 5.08 12.31
CA VAL A 17 -9.70 3.74 11.85
C VAL A 17 -8.93 2.70 12.65
N PRO A 18 -9.57 1.66 13.22
CA PRO A 18 -8.87 0.58 13.90
C PRO A 18 -7.80 -0.06 13.01
N GLY A 19 -6.55 -0.06 13.48
CA GLY A 19 -5.41 -0.55 12.69
C GLY A 19 -5.02 0.30 11.49
N GLY A 20 -5.61 1.49 11.33
CA GLY A 20 -5.30 2.44 10.25
C GLY A 20 -5.71 1.99 8.86
N SER A 21 -6.62 1.01 8.74
CA SER A 21 -7.05 0.43 7.46
C SER A 21 -8.50 -0.05 7.51
N SER A 22 -9.19 0.02 6.37
CA SER A 22 -10.55 -0.50 6.21
C SER A 22 -10.66 -2.03 6.13
N SER A 23 -9.54 -2.75 6.06
CA SER A 23 -9.53 -4.22 6.02
C SER A 23 -8.36 -4.79 6.81
N PHE A 24 -8.65 -5.84 7.59
CA PHE A 24 -7.65 -6.62 8.33
C PHE A 24 -6.60 -7.27 7.43
N ALA A 25 -6.91 -7.56 6.17
CA ALA A 25 -5.92 -8.12 5.24
C ALA A 25 -4.72 -7.17 5.00
N ARG A 26 -4.89 -5.88 5.33
CA ARG A 26 -3.87 -4.83 5.24
C ARG A 26 -3.29 -4.43 6.61
N VAL A 27 -3.67 -5.14 7.68
CA VAL A 27 -3.21 -4.90 9.06
C VAL A 27 -2.72 -6.22 9.63
N GLY A 28 -1.43 -6.36 9.90
CA GLY A 28 -0.93 -7.61 10.46
C GLY A 28 0.56 -7.61 10.75
N ARG A 29 1.03 -8.71 11.35
CA ARG A 29 2.44 -8.94 11.71
C ARG A 29 3.42 -8.82 10.54
N TRP A 30 2.92 -8.92 9.30
CA TRP A 30 3.71 -8.72 8.09
C TRP A 30 4.31 -7.31 7.96
N PHE A 31 3.72 -6.32 8.65
CA PHE A 31 4.09 -4.90 8.53
C PHE A 31 4.51 -4.29 9.88
N ASP A 32 5.12 -5.07 10.77
CA ASP A 32 5.70 -4.56 12.01
C ASP A 32 6.90 -3.64 11.70
N PRO A 33 6.94 -2.36 12.12
CA PRO A 33 6.08 -1.70 13.11
C PRO A 33 4.94 -0.81 12.59
N PHE A 34 4.79 -0.62 11.27
CA PHE A 34 3.67 0.12 10.69
C PHE A 34 3.45 -0.23 9.20
N ASN A 35 2.21 -0.01 8.72
CA ASN A 35 1.85 -0.28 7.33
C ASN A 35 2.56 0.65 6.33
N ILE A 36 3.05 0.09 5.23
CA ILE A 36 3.53 0.88 4.08
C ILE A 36 2.31 1.42 3.33
N VAL A 37 2.28 2.73 3.10
CA VAL A 37 1.15 3.40 2.44
C VAL A 37 1.47 3.56 0.96
N MET A 38 0.68 2.92 0.10
CA MET A 38 0.83 2.99 -1.36
C MET A 38 0.25 4.31 -1.91
N GLU A 39 0.96 4.95 -2.84
CA GLU A 39 0.56 6.20 -3.49
C GLU A 39 0.03 5.97 -4.90
N LYS A 40 0.69 5.12 -5.68
CA LYS A 40 0.36 4.91 -7.10
C LYS A 40 0.80 3.54 -7.61
N GLY A 41 0.25 3.14 -8.75
CA GLY A 41 0.66 1.94 -9.48
C GLY A 41 0.59 2.15 -11.00
N GLN A 42 1.38 1.39 -11.74
CA GLN A 42 1.43 1.35 -13.20
C GLN A 42 1.97 0.00 -13.66
N GLY A 43 1.20 -0.73 -14.48
CA GLY A 43 1.55 -2.08 -14.90
C GLY A 43 1.71 -3.00 -13.68
N SER A 44 2.84 -3.70 -13.59
CA SER A 44 3.17 -4.60 -12.47
C SER A 44 3.85 -3.89 -11.29
N LYS A 45 3.98 -2.56 -11.32
CA LYS A 45 4.72 -1.80 -10.31
C LYS A 45 3.81 -0.93 -9.47
N ILE A 46 4.16 -0.80 -8.19
CA ILE A 46 3.55 0.13 -7.25
C ILE A 46 4.61 0.96 -6.55
N TRP A 47 4.24 2.16 -6.14
CA TRP A 47 5.08 3.07 -5.38
C TRP A 47 4.39 3.45 -4.09
N ASP A 48 5.15 3.45 -3.00
CA ASP A 48 4.69 4.01 -1.74
C ASP A 48 4.79 5.55 -1.72
N VAL A 49 4.21 6.16 -0.69
CA VAL A 49 4.23 7.62 -0.48
C VAL A 49 5.64 8.19 -0.28
N ASP A 50 6.61 7.33 0.05
CA ASP A 50 8.02 7.66 0.22
C ASP A 50 8.83 7.54 -1.09
N GLY A 51 8.20 7.05 -2.16
CA GLY A 51 8.77 6.92 -3.51
C GLY A 51 9.51 5.60 -3.75
N ASN A 52 9.42 4.62 -2.85
CA ASN A 52 10.02 3.30 -3.08
C ASN A 52 9.17 2.53 -4.11
N GLU A 53 9.83 1.89 -5.06
CA GLU A 53 9.18 1.07 -6.10
C GLU A 53 9.18 -0.41 -5.70
N TYR A 54 8.07 -1.09 -5.97
CA TYR A 54 7.89 -2.52 -5.72
C TYR A 54 7.30 -3.20 -6.96
N ILE A 55 7.64 -4.48 -7.13
CA ILE A 55 6.89 -5.38 -8.01
C ILE A 55 5.67 -5.88 -7.23
N ASP A 56 4.48 -5.65 -7.76
CA ASP A 56 3.23 -6.02 -7.10
C ASP A 56 2.81 -7.46 -7.45
N PHE A 57 3.04 -8.36 -6.50
CA PHE A 57 2.54 -9.74 -6.54
C PHE A 57 1.20 -9.92 -5.83
N LEU A 58 0.73 -8.91 -5.09
CA LEU A 58 -0.57 -8.95 -4.45
C LEU A 58 -1.68 -8.70 -5.47
N ILE A 59 -1.39 -7.94 -6.53
CA ILE A 59 -2.25 -7.71 -7.70
C ILE A 59 -3.70 -7.35 -7.34
N GLY A 60 -3.87 -6.53 -6.30
CA GLY A 60 -5.18 -6.16 -5.78
C GLY A 60 -6.03 -7.36 -5.35
N TYR A 61 -5.42 -8.40 -4.77
CA TYR A 61 -6.05 -9.68 -4.46
C TYR A 61 -6.70 -10.34 -5.68
N GLY A 62 -6.08 -10.17 -6.86
CA GLY A 62 -6.52 -10.72 -8.15
C GLY A 62 -7.28 -9.74 -9.03
N ALA A 63 -7.79 -8.63 -8.49
CA ALA A 63 -8.57 -7.65 -9.26
C ALA A 63 -7.75 -6.96 -10.37
N LEU A 64 -6.43 -6.89 -10.22
CA LEU A 64 -5.53 -6.13 -11.11
C LEU A 64 -4.73 -7.05 -12.03
N ILE A 65 -5.38 -8.07 -12.60
CA ILE A 65 -4.71 -9.05 -13.49
C ILE A 65 -4.08 -8.42 -14.73
N LEU A 66 -4.64 -7.31 -15.23
CA LEU A 66 -4.09 -6.53 -16.36
C LEU A 66 -3.07 -5.48 -15.90
N GLY A 67 -2.72 -5.46 -14.62
CA GLY A 67 -1.86 -4.45 -13.99
C GLY A 67 -2.61 -3.17 -13.60
N HIS A 68 -1.92 -2.33 -12.85
CA HIS A 68 -2.40 -1.02 -12.43
C HIS A 68 -2.46 -0.05 -13.62
N ARG A 69 -3.53 0.76 -13.71
CA ARG A 69 -3.70 1.81 -14.73
C ARG A 69 -3.45 1.31 -16.16
N HIS A 70 -4.08 0.18 -16.51
CA HIS A 70 -4.04 -0.33 -17.87
C HIS A 70 -4.65 0.72 -18.82
N PRO A 71 -3.99 1.09 -19.94
CA PRO A 71 -4.37 2.27 -20.75
C PRO A 71 -5.75 2.21 -21.40
N LYS A 72 -6.43 1.06 -21.34
CA LYS A 72 -7.77 0.83 -21.90
C LYS A 72 -8.86 0.58 -20.86
N ILE A 73 -8.52 0.62 -19.56
CA ILE A 73 -9.44 0.39 -18.43
C ILE A 73 -9.46 1.65 -17.58
#